data_AF-A0A439L7G8-F1
#
_entry.id   AF-A0A439L7G8-F1
#
_cell.length_a   1.000
_cell.length_b   1.000
_cell.length_c   1.000
_cell.angle_alpha   90.00
_cell.angle_beta   90.00
_cell.angle_gamma   90.00
#
_symmetry.space_group_name_H-M   'P 1'
#
loop_
_entity.id
_entity.type
_entity.pdbx_description
1 polymer ?
#
loop_
_entity_poly.entity_id
_entity_poly.type
_entity_poly.pdbx_seq_one_letter_code
_entity_poly.pdbx_strand_id
1 'polypeptide(L)'
;MLPGVSSLHCQRYPFTLLQPRFDLFQVPGHRRWQRNAIIGIAACGMLLMIITGGFDLSVGAVGAMSSVVAAALIVQVSMPFGIVAALLLGVAVGLANGFFIANIGINPFVTTLATQVLVTGFLFVGTSAQPVYGVPESFTVLWLEA
;
A
#
# COMPACT_ATOMS: atom_id res chain seq x y z
N MET A 1 15.12 -15.24 -42.11
CA MET A 1 14.05 -16.14 -42.55
C MET A 1 13.85 -17.19 -41.46
N LEU A 2 12.68 -17.18 -40.80
CA LEU A 2 12.29 -18.16 -39.78
C LEU A 2 12.02 -19.54 -40.42
N PRO A 3 12.20 -20.62 -39.66
CA PRO A 3 11.04 -21.45 -39.27
C PRO A 3 11.15 -21.92 -37.80
N GLY A 4 10.12 -22.12 -36.98
CA GLY A 4 8.70 -22.26 -37.26
C GLY A 4 8.18 -23.67 -36.93
N VAL A 5 8.33 -24.18 -35.68
CA VAL A 5 7.47 -25.25 -35.11
C VAL A 5 7.44 -25.19 -33.57
N SER A 6 6.35 -24.64 -33.00
CA SER A 6 5.72 -24.95 -31.69
C SER A 6 4.80 -23.82 -31.17
N SER A 7 4.14 -23.12 -32.09
CA SER A 7 2.87 -22.43 -31.84
C SER A 7 1.79 -23.47 -31.52
N LEU A 8 1.31 -23.56 -30.26
CA LEU A 8 -0.01 -24.12 -29.85
C LEU A 8 -0.23 -24.14 -28.30
N HIS A 9 0.20 -23.11 -27.56
CA HIS A 9 -0.31 -22.86 -26.19
C HIS A 9 -1.00 -21.49 -26.05
N CYS A 10 -1.45 -20.93 -27.17
CA CYS A 10 -2.66 -20.12 -27.15
C CYS A 10 -3.84 -21.11 -27.20
N GLN A 11 -4.89 -20.88 -26.39
CA GLN A 11 -6.29 -21.27 -26.64
C GLN A 11 -6.97 -22.43 -25.85
N ARG A 12 -6.38 -23.00 -24.80
CA ARG A 12 -7.10 -23.77 -23.75
C ARG A 12 -6.44 -23.40 -22.42
N TYR A 13 -7.02 -22.69 -21.45
CA TYR A 13 -8.33 -22.91 -20.83
C TYR A 13 -8.89 -21.59 -20.25
N PRO A 14 -10.10 -21.15 -20.61
CA PRO A 14 -10.69 -19.89 -20.13
C PRO A 14 -11.07 -19.90 -18.62
N PHE A 15 -10.91 -21.03 -17.92
CA PHE A 15 -11.44 -21.25 -16.57
C PHE A 15 -10.48 -21.98 -15.59
N THR A 16 -9.19 -22.15 -15.91
CA THR A 16 -8.23 -22.80 -14.97
C THR A 16 -7.59 -21.80 -13.98
N LEU A 17 -7.87 -20.50 -14.13
CA LEU A 17 -7.51 -19.42 -13.19
C LEU A 17 -8.55 -19.18 -12.09
N LEU A 18 -9.60 -20.00 -12.05
CA LEU A 18 -10.54 -20.10 -10.94
C LEU A 18 -9.94 -20.78 -9.70
N GLN A 19 -8.62 -20.97 -9.69
CA GLN A 19 -7.90 -21.25 -8.47
C GLN A 19 -7.82 -19.96 -7.66
N PRO A 20 -8.47 -19.85 -6.49
CA PRO A 20 -7.89 -19.04 -5.44
C PRO A 20 -6.59 -19.78 -5.10
N ARG A 21 -5.44 -19.37 -5.67
CA ARG A 21 -4.14 -19.91 -5.25
C ARG A 21 -3.81 -19.37 -3.86
N PHE A 22 -4.51 -19.89 -2.86
CA PHE A 22 -4.02 -20.04 -1.50
C PHE A 22 -3.01 -21.21 -1.47
N ASP A 23 -2.04 -21.23 -2.39
CA ASP A 23 -0.86 -22.10 -2.27
C ASP A 23 0.07 -21.48 -1.22
N LEU A 24 -0.43 -21.39 0.03
CA LEU A 24 0.20 -20.77 1.18
C LEU A 24 1.49 -21.51 1.64
N PHE A 25 1.83 -22.65 1.04
CA PHE A 25 2.88 -23.53 1.55
C PHE A 25 3.84 -24.11 0.49
N GLN A 26 3.76 -23.70 -0.79
CA GLN A 26 4.57 -24.32 -1.88
C GLN A 26 5.42 -23.37 -2.73
N VAL A 27 5.44 -22.05 -2.45
CA VAL A 27 6.29 -21.09 -3.18
C VAL A 27 7.63 -20.88 -2.45
N PRO A 28 8.78 -21.31 -3.02
CA PRO A 28 10.08 -21.04 -2.43
C PRO A 28 10.42 -19.57 -2.65
N GLY A 29 10.51 -18.78 -1.57
CA GLY A 29 10.91 -17.37 -1.63
C GLY A 29 10.38 -16.54 -0.46
N HIS A 30 11.26 -16.24 0.51
CA HIS A 30 10.98 -15.44 1.71
C HIS A 30 10.26 -14.10 1.40
N ARG A 31 10.64 -13.43 0.31
CA ARG A 31 10.14 -12.08 -0.06
C ARG A 31 8.65 -12.02 -0.41
N ARG A 32 8.06 -13.13 -0.87
CA ARG A 32 6.64 -13.16 -1.25
C ARG A 32 5.76 -13.09 0.00
N TRP A 33 6.16 -13.74 1.08
CA TRP A 33 5.44 -13.75 2.35
C TRP A 33 5.42 -12.35 2.98
N GLN A 34 6.53 -11.63 2.91
CA GLN A 34 6.61 -10.25 3.41
C GLN A 34 5.66 -9.31 2.67
N ARG A 35 5.65 -9.37 1.33
CA ARG A 35 4.75 -8.53 0.53
C ARG A 35 3.27 -8.87 0.78
N ASN A 36 2.95 -10.15 0.91
CA ASN A 36 1.58 -10.59 1.19
C ASN A 36 1.14 -10.23 2.62
N ALA A 37 2.05 -10.23 3.60
CA ALA A 37 1.75 -9.80 4.96
C ALA A 37 1.30 -8.32 5.01
N ILE A 38 1.98 -7.43 4.27
CA ILE A 38 1.61 -6.01 4.17
C ILE A 38 0.19 -5.85 3.61
N ILE A 39 -0.12 -6.55 2.51
CA ILE A 39 -1.46 -6.52 1.90
C ILE A 39 -2.51 -7.13 2.82
N GLY A 40 -2.16 -8.21 3.55
CA GLY A 40 -3.03 -8.86 4.51
C GLY A 40 -3.42 -7.94 5.67
N ILE A 41 -2.45 -7.22 6.25
CA ILE A 41 -2.70 -6.24 7.31
C ILE A 41 -3.63 -5.12 6.80
N ALA A 42 -3.36 -4.58 5.60
CA ALA A 42 -4.22 -3.57 4.99
C ALA A 42 -5.64 -4.09 4.72
N ALA A 43 -5.77 -5.35 4.27
CA ALA A 43 -7.06 -6.00 4.03
C ALA A 43 -7.86 -6.18 5.33
N CYS A 44 -7.21 -6.54 6.44
CA CYS A 44 -7.87 -6.60 7.75
C CYS A 44 -8.42 -5.22 8.17
N GLY A 45 -7.69 -4.14 7.90
CA GLY A 45 -8.17 -2.77 8.12
C GLY A 45 -9.40 -2.43 7.27
N MET A 46 -9.35 -2.73 5.97
CA MET A 46 -10.48 -2.49 5.07
C MET A 46 -11.71 -3.36 5.41
N LEU A 47 -11.51 -4.57 5.96
CA LEU A 47 -12.61 -5.41 6.42
C LEU A 47 -13.46 -4.73 7.50
N LEU A 48 -12.81 -4.06 8.47
CA LEU A 48 -13.51 -3.29 9.51
C LEU A 48 -14.39 -2.20 8.88
N MET A 49 -13.89 -1.51 7.85
CA MET A 49 -14.65 -0.47 7.15
C MET A 49 -15.89 -1.03 6.45
N ILE A 50 -15.76 -2.17 5.76
CA ILE A 50 -16.88 -2.83 5.08
C ILE A 50 -17.94 -3.28 6.08
N ILE A 51 -17.53 -3.83 7.23
CA ILE A 51 -18.48 -4.24 8.29
C ILE A 51 -19.26 -3.03 8.82
N THR A 52 -18.62 -1.86 8.94
CA THR A 52 -19.29 -0.61 9.32
C THR A 52 -20.16 0.01 8.20
N GLY A 53 -20.25 -0.63 7.04
CA GLY A 53 -21.03 -0.15 5.89
C GLY A 53 -20.31 0.92 5.04
N GLY A 54 -19.00 1.08 5.22
CA GLY A 54 -18.17 2.03 4.50
C GLY A 54 -17.12 1.39 3.59
N PHE A 55 -16.35 2.23 2.90
CA PHE A 55 -15.22 1.86 2.07
C PHE A 55 -14.07 2.84 2.29
N ASP A 56 -12.83 2.34 2.32
CA ASP A 56 -11.64 3.18 2.38
C ASP A 56 -10.68 2.85 1.24
N LEU A 57 -10.70 3.68 0.20
CA LEU A 57 -9.78 3.61 -0.93
C LEU A 57 -8.43 4.29 -0.62
N SER A 58 -8.41 5.21 0.35
CA SER A 58 -7.27 6.10 0.59
C SER A 58 -6.05 5.39 1.17
N VAL A 59 -6.20 4.18 1.74
CA VAL A 59 -5.13 3.40 2.40
C VAL A 59 -3.87 3.25 1.55
N GLY A 60 -4.01 3.12 0.22
CA GLY A 60 -2.85 3.02 -0.68
C GLY A 60 -2.06 4.33 -0.78
N ALA A 61 -2.76 5.45 -0.98
CA ALA A 61 -2.14 6.77 -1.06
C ALA A 61 -1.57 7.21 0.29
N VAL A 62 -2.28 6.95 1.38
CA VAL A 62 -1.82 7.25 2.75
C VAL A 62 -0.57 6.43 3.08
N GLY A 63 -0.54 5.14 2.71
CA GLY A 63 0.65 4.30 2.86
C GLY A 63 1.87 4.83 2.08
N ALA A 64 1.64 5.27 0.83
CA ALA A 64 2.69 5.86 0.00
C ALA A 64 3.20 7.21 0.56
N MET A 65 2.31 8.07 1.05
CA MET A 65 2.73 9.34 1.66
C MET A 65 3.46 9.10 2.98
N SER A 66 2.98 8.16 3.79
CA SER A 66 3.59 7.81 5.08
C SER A 66 5.00 7.24 4.90
N SER A 67 5.23 6.42 3.87
CA SER A 67 6.57 5.87 3.60
C SER A 67 7.56 6.95 3.16
N VAL A 68 7.12 7.93 2.36
CA VAL A 68 7.95 9.06 1.95
C VAL A 68 8.26 9.98 3.14
N VAL A 69 7.28 10.31 3.96
CA VAL A 69 7.47 11.15 5.16
C VAL A 69 8.41 10.44 6.15
N ALA A 70 8.25 9.14 6.35
CA ALA A 70 9.18 8.34 7.13
C ALA A 70 10.60 8.45 6.55
N ALA A 71 10.78 8.14 5.27
CA ALA A 71 12.09 8.17 4.63
C ALA A 71 12.76 9.55 4.74
N ALA A 72 12.02 10.64 4.48
CA ALA A 72 12.53 12.00 4.56
C ALA A 72 13.00 12.37 5.98
N LEU A 73 12.22 12.00 7.01
CA LEU A 73 12.55 12.32 8.40
C LEU A 73 13.62 11.40 9.00
N ILE A 74 13.71 10.16 8.54
CA ILE A 74 14.80 9.25 8.93
C ILE A 74 16.14 9.81 8.44
N VAL A 75 16.17 10.33 7.21
CA VAL A 75 17.38 10.94 6.61
C VAL A 75 17.78 12.23 7.32
N GLN A 76 16.81 13.07 7.71
CA GLN A 76 17.09 14.40 8.27
C GLN A 76 17.27 14.42 9.79
N VAL A 77 16.58 13.54 10.53
CA VAL A 77 16.49 13.62 12.00
C VAL A 77 16.95 12.33 12.64
N SER A 78 16.12 11.28 12.62
CA SER A 78 16.41 9.99 13.24
C SER A 78 15.34 8.94 12.88
N MET A 79 15.72 7.67 13.04
CA MET A 79 14.84 6.53 12.80
C MET A 79 13.52 6.53 13.60
N PRO A 80 13.53 6.69 14.94
CA PRO A 80 12.28 6.67 15.71
C PRO A 80 11.34 7.82 15.35
N PHE A 81 11.89 8.99 15.01
CA PHE A 81 11.07 10.15 14.67
C PHE A 81 10.31 9.96 13.36
N GLY A 82 10.95 9.39 12.34
CA GLY A 82 10.28 9.08 11.07
C GLY A 82 9.15 8.05 11.21
N ILE A 83 9.33 7.03 12.07
CA ILE A 83 8.30 6.03 12.35
C ILE A 83 7.09 6.68 13.03
N VAL A 84 7.31 7.46 14.08
CA VAL A 84 6.22 8.15 14.82
C VAL A 84 5.47 9.12 13.91
N ALA A 85 6.19 9.91 13.10
CA ALA A 85 5.57 10.85 12.18
C ALA A 85 4.69 10.15 11.12
N ALA A 86 5.15 9.03 10.57
CA ALA A 86 4.37 8.25 9.60
C ALA A 86 3.09 7.66 10.22
N LEU A 87 3.16 7.16 11.46
CA LEU A 87 1.99 6.68 12.20
C LEU A 87 0.99 7.80 12.48
N LEU A 88 1.48 8.96 12.93
CA LEU A 88 0.63 10.13 13.19
C LEU A 88 -0.06 10.62 11.91
N LEU A 89 0.63 10.59 10.77
CA LEU A 89 0.03 10.96 9.48
C LEU A 89 -1.13 10.02 9.13
N GLY A 90 -0.95 8.70 9.28
CA GLY A 90 -2.01 7.72 9.04
C GLY A 90 -3.22 7.93 9.96
N VAL A 91 -2.98 8.18 11.25
CA VAL A 91 -4.06 8.48 12.22
C VAL A 91 -4.78 9.77 11.86
N ALA A 92 -4.05 10.83 11.49
CA ALA A 92 -4.65 12.11 11.14
C ALA A 92 -5.57 12.00 9.91
N VAL A 93 -5.12 11.30 8.86
CA VAL A 93 -5.95 11.10 7.66
C VAL A 93 -7.15 10.18 7.96
N GLY A 94 -6.95 9.12 8.74
CA GLY A 94 -8.04 8.23 9.17
C GLY A 94 -9.11 8.97 9.98
N LEU A 95 -8.70 9.83 10.92
CA LEU A 95 -9.61 10.67 11.70
C LEU A 95 -10.34 11.68 10.81
N ALA A 96 -9.66 12.29 9.84
CA ALA A 96 -10.30 13.19 8.89
C ALA A 96 -11.39 12.47 8.10
N ASN A 97 -11.08 11.30 7.50
CA ASN A 97 -12.05 10.49 6.78
C ASN A 97 -13.23 10.09 7.68
N GLY A 98 -12.94 9.61 8.89
CA GLY A 98 -13.97 9.25 9.88
C GLY A 98 -14.86 10.43 10.26
N PHE A 99 -14.29 11.62 10.42
CA PHE A 99 -15.04 12.85 10.73
C PHE A 99 -15.99 13.24 9.59
N PHE A 100 -15.52 13.24 8.34
CA PHE A 100 -16.35 13.57 7.17
C PHE A 100 -17.50 12.58 6.99
N ILE A 101 -17.25 11.30 7.24
CA ILE A 101 -18.26 10.25 7.10
C ILE A 101 -19.27 10.30 8.26
N ALA A 102 -18.78 10.36 9.51
CA ALA A 102 -19.64 10.24 10.70
C ALA A 102 -20.42 11.53 11.01
N ASN A 103 -19.81 12.72 10.86
CA ASN A 103 -20.46 13.99 11.22
C ASN A 103 -21.13 14.69 10.04
N ILE A 104 -20.54 14.64 8.84
CA ILE A 104 -21.10 15.35 7.67
C ILE A 104 -22.03 14.44 6.87
N GLY A 105 -21.94 13.11 7.03
CA GLY A 105 -22.81 12.16 6.34
C GLY A 105 -22.52 12.05 4.84
N ILE A 106 -21.31 12.41 4.40
CA ILE A 106 -20.88 12.23 3.01
C ILE A 106 -20.67 10.74 2.75
N ASN A 107 -21.02 10.27 1.56
CA ASN A 107 -20.79 8.89 1.17
C ASN A 107 -19.29 8.51 1.33
N PRO A 108 -18.97 7.39 2.02
CA PRO A 108 -17.60 6.98 2.30
C PRO A 108 -16.76 6.75 1.05
N PHE A 109 -17.36 6.27 -0.04
CA PHE A 109 -16.67 6.08 -1.30
C PHE A 109 -16.14 7.41 -1.87
N VAL A 110 -16.98 8.45 -1.87
CA VAL A 110 -16.61 9.77 -2.40
C VAL A 110 -15.57 10.45 -1.51
N THR A 111 -15.75 10.39 -0.20
CA THR A 111 -14.82 10.96 0.77
C THR A 111 -13.42 10.35 0.63
N THR A 112 -13.33 9.02 0.59
CA THR A 112 -12.02 8.35 0.53
C THR A 112 -11.37 8.43 -0.85
N LEU A 113 -12.14 8.49 -1.93
CA LEU A 113 -11.62 8.83 -3.26
C LEU A 113 -11.04 10.25 -3.30
N ALA A 114 -11.74 11.23 -2.73
CA ALA A 114 -11.26 12.61 -2.64
C ALA A 114 -9.96 12.68 -1.82
N THR A 115 -9.92 12.04 -0.65
CA THR A 115 -8.73 11.95 0.18
C THR A 115 -7.58 11.27 -0.53
N GLN A 116 -7.83 10.18 -1.27
CA GLN A 116 -6.80 9.52 -2.08
C GLN A 116 -6.16 10.48 -3.09
N VAL A 117 -6.96 11.26 -3.81
CA VAL A 117 -6.47 12.25 -4.78
C VAL A 117 -5.70 13.36 -4.09
N LEU A 118 -6.20 13.91 -2.98
CA LEU A 118 -5.53 14.97 -2.22
C LEU A 118 -4.18 14.51 -1.68
N VAL A 119 -4.13 13.37 -0.99
CA VAL A 119 -2.92 12.80 -0.41
C VAL A 119 -1.89 12.51 -1.49
N THR A 120 -2.32 11.94 -2.62
CA THR A 120 -1.43 11.70 -3.77
C THR A 120 -0.91 13.01 -4.37
N GLY A 121 -1.74 14.04 -4.47
CA GLY A 121 -1.32 15.37 -4.92
C GLY A 121 -0.27 15.99 -3.99
N PHE A 122 -0.51 15.96 -2.67
CA PHE A 122 0.47 16.42 -1.68
C PHE A 122 1.78 15.64 -1.74
N LEU A 123 1.70 14.33 -1.96
CA LEU A 123 2.86 13.47 -2.13
C LEU A 123 3.72 13.92 -3.32
N PHE A 124 3.11 14.15 -4.48
CA PHE A 124 3.84 14.59 -5.67
C PHE A 124 4.42 15.99 -5.53
N VAL A 125 3.67 16.93 -4.93
CA VAL A 125 4.16 18.29 -4.67
C VAL A 125 5.31 18.27 -3.67
N GLY A 126 5.19 17.50 -2.59
CA GLY A 126 6.22 17.42 -1.54
C GLY A 126 7.50 16.71 -2.00
N THR A 127 7.42 15.79 -2.96
CA THR A 127 8.58 15.04 -3.48
C THR A 127 9.12 15.59 -4.78
N SER A 128 8.46 16.57 -5.41
CA SER A 128 8.74 16.94 -6.80
C SER A 128 8.75 15.72 -7.75
N ALA A 129 7.94 14.71 -7.43
CA ALA A 129 7.91 13.39 -8.08
C ALA A 129 9.27 12.67 -8.14
N GLN A 130 10.18 12.94 -7.19
CA GLN A 130 11.46 12.27 -7.04
C GLN A 130 11.46 11.31 -5.84
N PRO A 131 12.09 10.13 -5.96
CA PRO A 131 12.27 9.23 -4.83
C PRO A 131 13.25 9.82 -3.79
N VAL A 132 13.01 9.49 -2.51
CA VAL A 132 13.89 9.87 -1.40
C VAL A 132 15.02 8.85 -1.29
N TYR A 133 16.27 9.32 -1.32
CA TYR A 133 17.49 8.50 -1.19
C TYR A 133 18.20 8.76 0.14
N GLY A 134 19.15 7.88 0.50
CA GLY A 134 20.05 8.09 1.63
C GLY A 134 19.56 7.56 2.98
N VAL A 135 18.55 6.67 2.99
CA VAL A 135 18.07 6.03 4.21
C VAL A 135 19.20 5.15 4.80
N PRO A 136 19.50 5.24 6.13
CA PRO A 136 20.62 4.54 6.74
C PRO A 136 20.58 3.02 6.52
N GLU A 137 21.76 2.39 6.36
CA GLU A 137 21.86 0.93 6.18
C GLU A 137 21.15 0.15 7.29
N SER A 138 21.16 0.62 8.53
CA SER A 138 20.42 -0.03 9.62
C SER A 138 18.92 -0.24 9.33
N PHE A 139 18.27 0.69 8.63
CA PHE A 139 16.87 0.56 8.21
C PHE A 139 16.72 -0.43 7.03
N THR A 140 17.66 -0.38 6.09
CA THR A 140 17.70 -1.24 4.91
C THR A 140 17.99 -2.70 5.28
N VAL A 141 18.90 -2.93 6.23
CA VAL A 141 19.30 -4.25 6.74
C VAL A 141 18.18 -4.87 7.57
N LEU A 142 17.47 -4.09 8.40
CA LEU A 142 16.25 -4.54 9.10
C LEU A 142 15.17 -5.05 8.13
N TRP A 143 15.13 -4.52 6.90
CA TRP A 143 14.17 -4.90 5.89
C TRP A 143 14.66 -6.04 4.96
N LEU A 144 15.98 -6.17 4.77
CA LEU A 144 16.60 -7.21 3.91
C LEU A 144 16.89 -8.54 4.62
N GLU A 145 17.07 -8.53 5.95
CA GLU A 145 17.39 -9.70 6.78
C GLU A 145 16.14 -10.38 7.39
N ALA A 146 14.95 -9.81 7.19
CA ALA A 146 13.67 -10.43 7.54
C ALA A 146 13.09 -11.25 6.37
#